data_AF-A0A2D3W8P6-F1
#
_entry.id   AF-A0A2D3W8P6-F1
#
_cell.length_a   1.000
_cell.length_b   1.000
_cell.length_c   1.000
_cell.angle_alpha   90.00
_cell.angle_beta   90.00
_cell.angle_gamma   90.00
#
_symmetry.space_group_name_H-M   'P 1'
#
loop_
_entity.id
_entity.type
_entity.pdbx_description
1 polymer ?
#
loop_
_entity_poly.entity_id
_entity_poly.type
_entity_poly.pdbx_seq_one_letter_code
_entity_poly.pdbx_strand_id
1 'polypeptide(L)'
;MVDPNALKQVRASLHSYSLLYVEDNEGLNTQATTLFKKFFDTVYSAHDGEEGLEYFKLYRPQIVITDINMPKMDGLSMGEAIHKIDNDVLIIITTAHNELELLHRSIKIGIFDYLIKPLKIDNLIETFTRCAQTLTEALHRKIFNINLHAVFNYQNNLVLLLHERNVVIANQPCLDFFGVSNIETLRKQFASFGEILLEHKSFVYNHDEMEWFKHISSHPGRLFNVKIKDLQEVSHHFILTFQSVPEKEGYAVLSLNDVTELGLLKLYDTNATEREELAKDEKMVRGLLEMAMRSGAKIKVHNLYKGLSISNDGLVVSIEKRSVTVKAPYVQLKAMQHEDIFYLTSELFPMAIMADGIKRIDFDDQSVLFEHYRLVETSPTRRDTIRVTPDENIRVTVLYEGRKFDADLEILDVSLRGIRIQFPSLPAGFAIKHLVVLDIVIMIGVRPVIINTQAEVLRIIEGNRHFEVVFVFSLSSQGQKNIIDYIAKRQMVLIREFKGIQYEK
;
A
#
# COMPACT_ATOMS: atom_id res chain seq x y z
N MET A 1 -42.63 -12.42 -41.80
CA MET A 1 -42.40 -13.55 -40.88
C MET A 1 -41.41 -13.06 -39.85
N VAL A 2 -41.78 -13.10 -38.58
CA VAL A 2 -40.93 -12.69 -37.47
C VAL A 2 -39.82 -13.74 -37.29
N ASP A 3 -38.58 -13.32 -37.07
CA ASP A 3 -37.47 -14.23 -36.79
C ASP A 3 -37.74 -15.03 -35.50
N PRO A 4 -37.90 -16.37 -35.55
CA PRO A 4 -38.15 -17.20 -34.39
C PRO A 4 -37.03 -17.11 -33.33
N ASN A 5 -35.80 -16.79 -33.74
CA ASN A 5 -34.68 -16.63 -32.82
C ASN A 5 -34.82 -15.35 -31.98
N ALA A 6 -35.30 -14.26 -32.57
CA ALA A 6 -35.48 -13.00 -31.87
C ALA A 6 -36.53 -13.12 -30.74
N LEU A 7 -37.67 -13.78 -31.02
CA LEU A 7 -38.71 -14.03 -30.00
C LEU A 7 -38.18 -14.87 -28.83
N LYS A 8 -37.41 -15.92 -29.13
CA LYS A 8 -36.82 -16.80 -28.11
C LYS A 8 -35.81 -16.06 -27.23
N GLN A 9 -34.98 -15.20 -27.82
CA GLN A 9 -34.01 -14.37 -27.09
C GLN A 9 -34.71 -13.38 -26.15
N VAL A 10 -35.72 -12.65 -26.64
CA VAL A 10 -36.45 -11.69 -25.80
C VAL A 10 -37.16 -12.39 -24.64
N ARG A 11 -37.82 -13.54 -24.90
CA ARG A 11 -38.44 -14.32 -23.83
C ARG A 11 -37.41 -14.77 -22.79
N ALA A 12 -36.26 -15.28 -23.21
CA ALA A 12 -35.20 -15.70 -22.28
C ALA A 12 -34.69 -14.56 -21.38
N SER A 13 -34.76 -13.30 -21.84
CA SER A 13 -34.35 -12.15 -21.03
C SER A 13 -35.48 -11.56 -20.19
N LEU A 14 -36.75 -11.80 -20.55
CA LEU A 14 -37.91 -11.17 -19.92
C LEU A 14 -38.80 -12.09 -19.08
N HIS A 15 -38.63 -13.41 -19.19
CA HIS A 15 -39.54 -14.35 -18.54
C HIS A 15 -39.59 -14.20 -17.01
N SER A 16 -38.49 -13.79 -16.37
CA SER A 16 -38.39 -13.56 -14.92
C SER A 16 -38.92 -12.20 -14.46
N TYR A 17 -39.17 -11.27 -15.39
CA TYR A 17 -39.79 -9.99 -15.09
C TYR A 17 -41.30 -10.07 -15.24
N SER A 18 -42.00 -9.19 -14.53
CA SER A 18 -43.45 -9.09 -14.58
C SER A 18 -43.91 -7.82 -15.30
N LEU A 19 -44.96 -7.98 -16.10
CA LEU A 19 -45.58 -6.92 -16.88
C LEU A 19 -46.97 -6.61 -16.31
N LEU A 20 -47.31 -5.34 -16.20
CA LEU A 20 -48.70 -4.88 -16.05
C LEU A 20 -49.16 -4.24 -17.36
N TYR A 21 -50.29 -4.71 -17.90
CA TYR A 21 -50.96 -4.09 -19.03
C TYR A 21 -52.28 -3.46 -18.62
N VAL A 22 -52.51 -2.20 -19.00
CA VAL A 22 -53.71 -1.43 -18.64
C VAL A 22 -54.42 -0.95 -19.90
N GLU A 23 -55.66 -1.39 -20.08
CA GLU A 23 -56.50 -1.13 -21.26
C GLU A 23 -57.98 -1.33 -20.91
N ASP A 24 -58.81 -0.33 -21.18
CA ASP A 24 -60.23 -0.30 -20.82
C ASP A 24 -61.12 -1.14 -21.74
N ASN A 25 -60.71 -1.33 -23.00
CA ASN A 25 -61.38 -2.24 -23.89
C ASN A 25 -61.04 -3.71 -23.55
N GLU A 26 -61.98 -4.44 -22.94
CA GLU A 26 -61.79 -5.85 -22.54
C GLU A 26 -61.29 -6.75 -23.68
N GLY A 27 -61.77 -6.53 -24.90
CA GLY A 27 -61.39 -7.30 -26.08
C GLY A 27 -59.93 -7.09 -26.48
N LEU A 28 -59.49 -5.83 -26.52
CA LEU A 28 -58.09 -5.47 -26.78
C LEU A 28 -57.17 -5.91 -25.63
N ASN A 29 -57.63 -5.73 -24.39
CA ASN A 29 -56.93 -6.14 -23.18
C ASN A 29 -56.61 -7.65 -23.21
N THR A 30 -57.63 -8.48 -23.45
CA THR A 30 -57.49 -9.94 -23.50
C THR A 30 -56.55 -10.39 -24.62
N GLN A 31 -56.66 -9.77 -25.81
CA GLN A 31 -55.82 -10.10 -26.96
C GLN A 31 -54.34 -9.75 -26.72
N ALA A 32 -54.07 -8.54 -26.25
CA ALA A 32 -52.71 -8.08 -25.98
C ALA A 32 -52.09 -8.83 -24.80
N THR A 33 -52.84 -9.09 -23.73
CA THR A 33 -52.38 -9.93 -22.60
C THR A 33 -51.98 -11.32 -23.06
N THR A 34 -52.76 -11.95 -23.94
CA THR A 34 -52.41 -13.25 -24.55
C THR A 34 -51.13 -13.17 -25.38
N LEU A 35 -50.93 -12.06 -26.09
CA LEU A 35 -49.71 -11.81 -26.85
C LEU A 35 -48.49 -11.61 -25.93
N PHE A 36 -48.61 -10.82 -24.86
CA PHE A 36 -47.52 -10.55 -23.92
C PHE A 36 -47.06 -11.78 -23.14
N LYS A 37 -47.96 -12.73 -22.86
CA LYS A 37 -47.61 -14.03 -22.27
C LYS A 37 -46.65 -14.87 -23.13
N LYS A 38 -46.42 -14.49 -24.40
CA LYS A 38 -45.35 -15.09 -25.23
C LYS A 38 -43.96 -14.60 -24.85
N PHE A 39 -43.84 -13.46 -24.17
CA PHE A 39 -42.58 -12.83 -23.76
C PHE A 39 -42.33 -12.93 -22.24
N PHE A 40 -43.38 -12.83 -21.43
CA PHE A 40 -43.32 -12.83 -19.97
C PHE A 40 -44.00 -14.08 -19.40
N ASP A 41 -43.50 -14.60 -18.27
CA ASP A 41 -44.21 -15.65 -17.53
C ASP A 41 -45.35 -15.06 -16.68
N THR A 42 -45.20 -13.82 -16.22
CA THR A 42 -46.18 -13.11 -15.39
C THR A 42 -46.67 -11.84 -16.07
N VAL A 43 -47.96 -11.80 -16.41
CA VAL A 43 -48.65 -10.62 -16.96
C VAL A 43 -49.90 -10.35 -16.15
N TYR A 44 -49.97 -9.16 -15.56
CA TYR A 44 -51.16 -8.62 -14.89
C TYR A 44 -51.92 -7.73 -15.87
N SER A 45 -53.24 -7.74 -15.79
CA SER A 45 -54.13 -6.94 -16.65
C SER A 45 -55.05 -6.10 -15.77
N ALA A 46 -55.16 -4.80 -16.06
CA ALA A 46 -56.12 -3.89 -15.44
C ALA A 46 -56.95 -3.16 -16.52
N HIS A 47 -58.13 -2.67 -16.13
CA HIS A 47 -59.14 -2.11 -17.02
C HIS A 47 -59.29 -0.59 -16.92
N ASP A 48 -58.60 0.06 -15.98
CA ASP A 48 -58.49 1.52 -15.91
C ASP A 48 -57.24 1.94 -15.13
N GLY A 49 -56.90 3.22 -15.15
CA GLY A 49 -55.68 3.72 -14.51
C GLY A 49 -55.69 3.65 -12.97
N GLU A 50 -56.86 3.64 -12.32
CA GLU A 50 -56.93 3.49 -10.86
C GLU A 50 -56.61 2.04 -10.48
N GLU A 51 -57.27 1.07 -11.14
CA GLU A 51 -56.97 -0.36 -10.98
C GLU A 51 -55.51 -0.67 -11.35
N GLY A 52 -55.00 -0.07 -12.42
CA GLY A 52 -53.60 -0.20 -12.83
C GLY A 52 -52.63 0.27 -11.75
N LEU A 53 -52.89 1.42 -11.12
CA LEU A 53 -52.07 1.93 -10.02
C LEU A 53 -52.17 1.05 -8.76
N GLU A 54 -53.34 0.49 -8.47
CA GLU A 54 -53.52 -0.47 -7.36
C GLU A 54 -52.73 -1.75 -7.60
N TYR A 55 -52.83 -2.34 -8.80
CA TYR A 55 -52.09 -3.54 -9.17
C TYR A 55 -50.59 -3.27 -9.21
N PHE A 56 -50.15 -2.09 -9.63
CA PHE A 56 -48.75 -1.70 -9.54
C PHE A 56 -48.25 -1.72 -8.09
N LYS A 57 -48.99 -1.11 -7.15
CA LYS A 57 -48.61 -1.09 -5.72
C LYS A 57 -48.55 -2.49 -5.12
N LEU A 58 -49.47 -3.36 -5.52
CA LEU A 58 -49.59 -4.72 -4.99
C LEU A 58 -48.52 -5.66 -5.55
N TYR A 59 -48.30 -5.66 -6.86
CA TYR A 59 -47.48 -6.65 -7.54
C TYR A 59 -46.08 -6.16 -7.94
N ARG A 60 -45.82 -4.84 -7.90
CA ARG A 60 -44.54 -4.21 -8.25
C ARG A 60 -43.93 -4.71 -9.57
N PRO A 61 -44.68 -4.63 -10.69
CA PRO A 61 -44.18 -5.04 -12.00
C PRO A 61 -43.02 -4.15 -12.45
N GLN A 62 -42.05 -4.72 -13.18
CA GLN A 62 -40.88 -3.98 -13.67
C GLN A 62 -41.18 -3.23 -14.97
N ILE A 63 -42.24 -3.64 -15.68
CA ILE A 63 -42.69 -3.00 -16.91
C ILE A 63 -44.18 -2.73 -16.78
N VAL A 64 -44.60 -1.54 -17.20
CA VAL A 64 -46.00 -1.16 -17.32
C VAL A 64 -46.26 -0.74 -18.75
N ILE A 65 -47.23 -1.37 -19.41
CA ILE A 65 -47.76 -0.92 -20.69
C ILE A 65 -49.16 -0.38 -20.44
N THR A 66 -49.47 0.83 -20.88
CA THR A 66 -50.78 1.45 -20.62
C THR A 66 -51.30 2.17 -21.84
N ASP A 67 -52.60 2.12 -22.06
CA ASP A 67 -53.24 3.08 -22.94
C ASP A 67 -53.23 4.48 -22.34
N ILE A 68 -53.30 5.51 -23.19
CA ILE A 68 -53.32 6.90 -22.72
C ILE A 68 -54.73 7.26 -22.24
N ASN A 69 -55.74 7.04 -23.08
CA ASN A 69 -57.10 7.51 -22.86
C ASN A 69 -57.96 6.41 -22.24
N MET A 70 -58.11 6.44 -20.91
CA MET A 70 -58.89 5.47 -20.15
C MET A 70 -59.81 6.18 -19.14
N PRO A 71 -60.94 5.57 -18.74
CA PRO A 71 -61.83 6.14 -17.72
C PRO A 71 -61.13 6.22 -16.35
N LYS A 72 -61.67 7.07 -15.47
CA LYS A 72 -61.21 7.35 -14.09
C LYS A 72 -59.82 8.00 -13.98
N MET A 73 -58.78 7.34 -14.48
CA MET A 73 -57.40 7.83 -14.49
C MET A 73 -56.74 7.51 -15.83
N ASP A 74 -56.18 8.52 -16.48
CA ASP A 74 -55.46 8.37 -17.74
C ASP A 74 -54.05 7.75 -17.53
N GLY A 75 -53.51 7.11 -18.57
CA GLY A 75 -52.24 6.38 -18.47
C GLY A 75 -51.03 7.26 -18.16
N LEU A 76 -51.04 8.54 -18.55
CA LEU A 76 -49.94 9.47 -18.24
C LEU A 76 -49.98 9.87 -16.77
N SER A 77 -51.17 10.18 -16.24
CA SER A 77 -51.38 10.50 -14.82
C SER A 77 -51.07 9.29 -13.93
N MET A 78 -51.45 8.08 -14.36
CA MET A 78 -51.06 6.83 -13.71
C MET A 78 -49.52 6.67 -13.72
N GLY A 79 -48.88 6.88 -14.86
CA GLY A 79 -47.42 6.75 -14.97
C GLY A 79 -46.66 7.74 -14.07
N GLU A 80 -47.14 8.97 -13.95
CA GLU A 80 -46.58 9.96 -13.01
C GLU A 80 -46.74 9.51 -11.55
N ALA A 81 -47.88 8.93 -11.19
CA ALA A 81 -48.10 8.38 -9.85
C ALA A 81 -47.20 7.16 -9.58
N ILE A 82 -46.96 6.31 -10.57
CA ILE A 82 -46.05 5.15 -10.47
C ILE A 82 -44.61 5.61 -10.27
N HIS A 83 -44.10 6.56 -11.05
CA HIS A 83 -42.72 7.06 -10.90
C HIS A 83 -42.45 7.75 -9.56
N LYS A 84 -43.48 8.33 -8.92
CA LYS A 84 -43.36 8.83 -7.54
C LYS A 84 -43.15 7.71 -6.51
N ILE A 85 -43.54 6.48 -6.84
CA ILE A 85 -43.41 5.30 -5.99
C ILE A 85 -42.12 4.53 -6.32
N ASP A 86 -41.83 4.37 -7.61
CA ASP A 86 -40.66 3.66 -8.13
C ASP A 86 -40.27 4.25 -9.48
N ASN A 87 -39.14 4.95 -9.52
CA ASN A 87 -38.65 5.64 -10.71
C ASN A 87 -37.84 4.73 -11.64
N ASP A 88 -37.58 3.47 -11.25
CA ASP A 88 -36.82 2.51 -12.07
C ASP A 88 -37.72 1.65 -12.99
N VAL A 89 -39.04 1.79 -12.86
CA VAL A 89 -40.02 1.05 -13.66
C VAL A 89 -40.08 1.56 -15.08
N LEU A 90 -40.13 0.64 -16.04
CA LEU A 90 -40.22 0.99 -17.45
C LEU A 90 -41.69 1.14 -17.86
N ILE A 91 -42.12 2.38 -18.08
CA ILE A 91 -43.47 2.69 -18.54
C ILE A 91 -43.48 2.86 -20.05
N ILE A 92 -44.34 2.12 -20.73
CA ILE A 92 -44.56 2.18 -22.17
C ILE A 92 -46.01 2.59 -22.40
N ILE A 93 -46.24 3.59 -23.24
CA ILE A 93 -47.61 4.00 -23.59
C ILE A 93 -48.04 3.38 -24.92
N THR A 94 -49.28 2.91 -25.00
CA THR A 94 -49.90 2.58 -26.29
C THR A 94 -50.70 3.79 -26.78
N THR A 95 -50.64 4.05 -28.09
CA THR A 95 -51.26 5.26 -28.67
C THR A 95 -51.83 5.01 -30.06
N ALA A 96 -52.86 5.76 -30.42
CA ALA A 96 -53.37 5.86 -31.78
C ALA A 96 -52.59 6.91 -32.58
N HIS A 97 -52.58 6.80 -33.91
CA HIS A 97 -51.70 7.60 -34.80
C HIS A 97 -51.94 9.14 -34.76
N ASN A 98 -52.96 9.60 -34.04
CA ASN A 98 -53.45 10.98 -33.99
C ASN A 98 -53.14 11.74 -32.68
N GLU A 99 -52.28 11.21 -31.80
CA GLU A 99 -52.07 11.73 -30.43
C GLU A 99 -50.70 12.40 -30.19
N LEU A 100 -50.14 13.06 -31.21
CA LEU A 100 -48.76 13.57 -31.21
C LEU A 100 -48.45 14.59 -30.09
N GLU A 101 -49.44 15.38 -29.66
CA GLU A 101 -49.29 16.36 -28.57
C GLU A 101 -49.06 15.68 -27.20
N LEU A 102 -49.58 14.47 -27.00
CA LEU A 102 -49.46 13.72 -25.75
C LEU A 102 -48.06 13.10 -25.60
N LEU A 103 -47.33 12.90 -26.71
CA LEU A 103 -45.93 12.44 -26.71
C LEU A 103 -44.94 13.46 -26.13
N HIS A 104 -45.23 14.77 -26.23
CA HIS A 104 -44.36 15.76 -25.58
C HIS A 104 -44.49 15.76 -24.05
N ARG A 105 -45.69 15.44 -23.56
CA ARG A 105 -45.97 15.35 -22.12
C ARG A 105 -45.36 14.07 -21.53
N SER A 106 -45.32 12.98 -22.28
CA SER A 106 -44.73 11.70 -21.84
C SER A 106 -43.22 11.79 -21.57
N ILE A 107 -42.49 12.61 -22.33
CA ILE A 107 -41.05 12.85 -22.12
C ILE A 107 -40.79 13.47 -20.74
N LYS A 108 -41.61 14.43 -20.30
CA LYS A 108 -41.45 15.06 -18.98
C LYS A 108 -41.73 14.10 -17.82
N ILE A 109 -42.56 13.09 -18.07
CA ILE A 109 -42.94 12.08 -17.08
C ILE A 109 -41.86 10.97 -16.99
N GLY A 110 -40.94 10.89 -17.95
CA GLY A 110 -39.88 9.88 -17.97
C GLY A 110 -40.34 8.54 -18.56
N ILE A 111 -41.35 8.55 -19.44
CA ILE A 111 -41.84 7.34 -20.11
C ILE A 111 -40.70 6.72 -20.94
N PHE A 112 -40.56 5.40 -20.83
CA PHE A 112 -39.50 4.64 -21.48
C PHE A 112 -39.69 4.56 -22.99
N ASP A 113 -40.92 4.28 -23.44
CA ASP A 113 -41.22 4.13 -24.86
C ASP A 113 -42.70 4.30 -25.21
N TYR A 114 -43.02 4.24 -26.50
CA TYR A 114 -44.40 4.17 -26.98
C TYR A 114 -44.61 3.13 -28.07
N LEU A 115 -45.83 2.58 -28.13
CA LEU A 115 -46.25 1.57 -29.09
C LEU A 115 -47.51 2.02 -29.84
N ILE A 116 -47.44 2.06 -31.16
CA ILE A 116 -48.58 2.43 -32.00
C ILE A 116 -49.51 1.23 -32.18
N LYS A 117 -50.81 1.43 -31.93
CA LYS A 117 -51.87 0.41 -32.18
C LYS A 117 -52.12 0.28 -33.70
N PRO A 118 -52.33 -0.94 -34.25
CA PRO A 118 -52.34 -2.23 -33.57
C PRO A 118 -50.92 -2.73 -33.24
N LEU A 119 -50.77 -3.38 -32.08
CA LEU A 119 -49.49 -3.89 -31.58
C LEU A 119 -48.90 -4.96 -32.51
N LYS A 120 -47.89 -4.59 -33.30
CA LYS A 120 -47.17 -5.51 -34.18
C LYS A 120 -46.05 -6.21 -33.42
N ILE A 121 -45.87 -7.51 -33.66
CA ILE A 121 -44.87 -8.34 -32.98
C ILE A 121 -43.45 -7.77 -33.18
N ASP A 122 -43.12 -7.26 -34.37
CA ASP A 122 -41.79 -6.70 -34.65
C ASP A 122 -41.48 -5.49 -33.75
N ASN A 123 -42.44 -4.57 -33.57
CA ASN A 123 -42.29 -3.40 -32.69
C ASN A 123 -42.19 -3.82 -31.22
N LEU A 124 -42.93 -4.86 -30.82
CA LEU A 124 -42.85 -5.41 -29.46
C LEU A 124 -41.48 -6.02 -29.20
N ILE A 125 -40.94 -6.80 -30.13
CA ILE A 125 -39.59 -7.39 -30.01
C ILE A 125 -38.56 -6.28 -29.84
N GLU A 126 -38.62 -5.23 -30.64
CA GLU A 126 -37.67 -4.12 -30.56
C GLU A 126 -37.74 -3.42 -29.19
N THR A 127 -38.95 -3.05 -28.76
CA THR A 127 -39.18 -2.34 -27.49
C THR A 127 -38.79 -3.21 -26.30
N PHE A 128 -39.20 -4.48 -26.28
CA PHE A 128 -38.87 -5.43 -25.22
C PHE A 128 -37.40 -5.80 -25.18
N THR A 129 -36.71 -5.81 -26.32
CA THR A 129 -35.24 -5.94 -26.34
C THR A 129 -34.58 -4.79 -25.60
N ARG A 130 -35.01 -3.54 -25.86
CA ARG A 130 -34.53 -2.38 -25.10
C ARG A 130 -34.86 -2.49 -23.61
N CYS A 131 -36.10 -2.86 -23.25
CA CYS A 131 -36.47 -3.05 -21.85
C CYS A 131 -35.58 -4.06 -21.14
N ALA A 132 -35.34 -5.21 -21.77
CA ALA A 132 -34.49 -6.26 -21.23
C ALA A 132 -33.07 -5.77 -20.96
N GLN A 133 -32.48 -5.02 -21.90
CA GLN A 133 -31.15 -4.42 -21.74
C GLN A 133 -31.12 -3.45 -20.56
N THR A 134 -32.06 -2.51 -20.49
CA THR A 134 -32.12 -1.52 -19.41
C THR A 134 -32.30 -2.17 -18.04
N LEU A 135 -33.19 -3.15 -17.91
CA LEU A 135 -33.42 -3.88 -16.65
C LEU A 135 -32.19 -4.69 -16.23
N THR A 136 -31.55 -5.38 -17.19
CA THR A 136 -30.35 -6.18 -16.92
C THR A 136 -29.19 -5.30 -16.47
N GLU A 137 -28.97 -4.16 -17.11
CA GLU A 137 -27.96 -3.20 -16.70
C GLU A 137 -28.22 -2.63 -15.30
N ALA A 138 -29.47 -2.27 -15.00
CA ALA A 138 -29.85 -1.79 -13.67
C ALA A 138 -29.59 -2.85 -12.59
N LEU A 139 -29.95 -4.11 -12.87
CA LEU A 139 -29.69 -5.24 -11.98
C LEU A 139 -28.19 -5.47 -11.77
N HIS A 140 -27.40 -5.50 -12.85
CA HIS A 140 -25.94 -5.67 -12.77
C HIS A 140 -25.29 -4.54 -11.98
N ARG A 141 -25.69 -3.28 -12.19
CA ARG A 141 -25.22 -2.13 -11.41
C ARG A 141 -25.54 -2.31 -9.92
N LYS A 142 -26.76 -2.75 -9.59
CA LYS A 142 -27.18 -2.99 -8.19
C LYS A 142 -26.36 -4.10 -7.53
N ILE A 143 -26.20 -5.24 -8.20
CA ILE A 143 -25.40 -6.37 -7.69
C ILE A 143 -23.93 -5.96 -7.53
N PHE A 144 -23.37 -5.28 -8.51
CA PHE A 144 -21.99 -4.80 -8.45
C PHE A 144 -21.76 -3.88 -7.26
N ASN A 145 -22.66 -2.91 -7.02
CA ASN A 145 -22.58 -2.02 -5.87
C ASN A 145 -22.67 -2.78 -4.53
N ILE A 146 -23.59 -3.75 -4.41
CA ILE A 146 -23.71 -4.59 -3.20
C ILE A 146 -22.41 -5.36 -2.95
N ASN A 147 -21.83 -5.96 -4.01
CA ASN A 147 -20.59 -6.71 -3.91
C ASN A 147 -19.41 -5.81 -3.53
N LEU A 148 -19.32 -4.60 -4.09
CA LEU A 148 -18.29 -3.63 -3.70
C LEU A 148 -18.42 -3.24 -2.23
N HIS A 149 -19.64 -2.98 -1.75
CA HIS A 149 -19.88 -2.68 -0.33
C HIS A 149 -19.48 -3.86 0.57
N ALA A 150 -19.78 -5.09 0.16
CA ALA A 150 -19.36 -6.27 0.89
C ALA A 150 -17.82 -6.39 0.94
N VAL A 151 -17.14 -6.30 -0.21
CA VAL A 151 -15.67 -6.38 -0.28
C VAL A 151 -15.01 -5.30 0.57
N PHE A 152 -15.52 -4.07 0.52
CA PHE A 152 -15.03 -2.94 1.32
C PHE A 152 -15.15 -3.21 2.84
N ASN A 153 -16.25 -3.82 3.27
CA ASN A 153 -16.52 -4.09 4.69
C ASN A 153 -15.87 -5.38 5.23
N TYR A 154 -15.53 -6.36 4.37
CA TYR A 154 -14.90 -7.61 4.78
C TYR A 154 -13.36 -7.54 4.85
N GLN A 155 -12.75 -6.38 4.61
CA GLN A 155 -11.31 -6.25 4.79
C GLN A 155 -10.94 -6.26 6.27
N ASN A 156 -9.75 -6.76 6.63
CA ASN A 156 -9.29 -6.80 8.03
C ASN A 156 -8.64 -5.49 8.50
N ASN A 157 -8.25 -4.63 7.56
CA ASN A 157 -7.63 -3.33 7.80
C ASN A 157 -8.67 -2.21 7.88
N LEU A 158 -8.29 -1.10 8.51
CA LEU A 158 -9.13 0.10 8.57
C LEU A 158 -9.02 0.83 7.23
N VAL A 159 -10.14 1.11 6.57
CA VAL A 159 -10.14 1.78 5.26
C VAL A 159 -11.10 2.96 5.26
N LEU A 160 -10.58 4.10 4.81
CA LEU A 160 -11.25 5.39 4.78
C LEU A 160 -11.16 5.98 3.38
N LEU A 161 -12.26 6.52 2.87
CA LEU A 161 -12.25 7.43 1.73
C LEU A 161 -12.30 8.85 2.27
N LEU A 162 -11.34 9.68 1.88
CA LEU A 162 -11.24 11.07 2.24
C LEU A 162 -11.63 11.96 1.05
N HIS A 163 -12.21 13.12 1.34
CA HIS A 163 -12.28 14.26 0.43
C HIS A 163 -11.56 15.42 1.10
N GLU A 164 -10.44 15.81 0.51
CA GLU A 164 -9.39 16.60 1.13
C GLU A 164 -8.98 15.96 2.46
N ARG A 165 -9.34 16.58 3.59
CA ARG A 165 -8.99 16.10 4.94
C ARG A 165 -10.15 15.42 5.68
N ASN A 166 -11.33 15.39 5.06
CA ASN A 166 -12.57 14.95 5.70
C ASN A 166 -12.90 13.51 5.33
N VAL A 167 -13.33 12.71 6.32
CA VAL A 167 -13.73 11.32 6.07
C VAL A 167 -15.07 11.29 5.36
N VAL A 168 -15.12 10.76 4.14
CA VAL A 168 -16.36 10.59 3.36
C VAL A 168 -17.02 9.26 3.67
N ILE A 169 -16.25 8.17 3.66
CA ILE A 169 -16.71 6.79 3.88
C ILE A 169 -15.68 6.08 4.75
N ALA A 170 -16.13 5.17 5.61
CA ALA A 170 -15.30 4.26 6.39
C ALA A 170 -15.88 2.84 6.32
N ASN A 171 -15.04 1.81 6.32
CA ASN A 171 -15.49 0.43 6.36
C ASN A 171 -15.93 0.01 7.78
N GLN A 172 -16.66 -1.10 7.89
CA GLN A 172 -17.15 -1.59 9.17
C GLN A 172 -16.05 -1.80 10.23
N PRO A 173 -14.88 -2.42 9.92
CA PRO A 173 -13.77 -2.49 10.87
C PRO A 173 -13.33 -1.14 11.44
N CYS A 174 -13.36 -0.07 10.62
CA CYS A 174 -13.04 1.27 11.07
C CYS A 174 -14.08 1.81 12.04
N LEU A 175 -15.37 1.60 11.75
CA LEU A 175 -16.45 1.99 12.65
C LEU A 175 -16.38 1.23 13.99
N ASP A 176 -16.11 -0.07 13.93
CA ASP A 176 -15.99 -0.94 15.12
C ASP A 176 -14.79 -0.54 15.98
N PHE A 177 -13.63 -0.25 15.36
CA PHE A 177 -12.42 0.20 16.04
C PHE A 177 -12.64 1.49 16.85
N PHE A 178 -13.46 2.41 16.33
CA PHE A 178 -13.83 3.66 17.00
C PHE A 178 -15.17 3.59 17.76
N GLY A 179 -15.84 2.42 17.79
CA GLY A 179 -17.11 2.16 18.48
C GLY A 179 -18.26 3.06 18.09
N VAL A 180 -18.29 3.46 16.83
CA VAL A 180 -19.34 4.30 16.27
C VAL A 180 -20.25 3.46 15.36
N SER A 181 -21.55 3.76 15.37
CA SER A 181 -22.52 3.00 14.58
C SER A 181 -22.59 3.41 13.10
N ASN A 182 -22.05 4.58 12.75
CA ASN A 182 -22.10 5.12 11.38
C ASN A 182 -21.06 6.23 11.17
N ILE A 183 -20.89 6.60 9.90
CA ILE A 183 -19.94 7.63 9.46
C ILE A 183 -20.26 9.04 10.00
N GLU A 184 -21.53 9.39 10.19
CA GLU A 184 -21.89 10.71 10.72
C GLU A 184 -21.41 10.88 12.15
N THR A 185 -21.48 9.82 12.95
CA THR A 185 -20.98 9.80 14.33
C THR A 185 -19.45 9.88 14.34
N LEU A 186 -18.77 9.15 13.45
CA LEU A 186 -17.32 9.24 13.29
C LEU A 186 -16.86 10.67 12.98
N ARG A 187 -17.54 11.36 12.05
CA ARG A 187 -17.23 12.76 11.69
C ARG A 187 -17.50 13.75 12.81
N LYS A 188 -18.49 13.49 13.66
CA LYS A 188 -18.76 14.33 14.84
C LYS A 188 -17.68 14.16 15.91
N GLN A 189 -17.13 12.96 16.02
CA GLN A 189 -16.07 12.65 16.97
C GLN A 189 -14.71 13.19 16.52
N PHE A 190 -14.44 13.24 15.20
CA PHE A 190 -13.17 13.69 14.64
C PHE A 190 -13.39 14.60 13.43
N ALA A 191 -12.97 15.86 13.53
CA ALA A 191 -13.09 16.83 12.44
C ALA A 191 -12.04 16.56 11.34
N SER A 192 -10.86 16.05 11.72
CA SER A 192 -9.85 15.55 10.81
C SER A 192 -9.21 14.27 11.34
N PHE A 193 -8.94 13.32 10.45
CA PHE A 193 -8.27 12.07 10.81
C PHE A 193 -6.90 12.30 11.50
N GLY A 194 -6.24 13.42 11.20
CA GLY A 194 -4.97 13.80 11.81
C GLY A 194 -5.01 14.00 13.33
N GLU A 195 -6.18 14.33 13.89
CA GLU A 195 -6.35 14.57 15.34
C GLU A 195 -6.24 13.27 16.15
N ILE A 196 -6.42 12.13 15.49
CA ILE A 196 -6.38 10.81 16.11
C ILE A 196 -4.95 10.24 16.12
N LEU A 197 -4.05 10.83 15.32
CA LEU A 197 -2.66 10.39 15.24
C LEU A 197 -1.91 10.84 16.51
N LEU A 198 -1.42 9.87 17.27
CA LEU A 198 -0.69 10.13 18.51
C LEU A 198 0.75 10.59 18.23
N GLU A 199 1.25 11.44 19.11
CA GLU A 199 2.64 11.91 19.09
C GLU A 199 3.63 10.75 19.19
N HIS A 200 4.63 10.76 18.30
CA HIS A 200 5.75 9.83 18.35
C HIS A 200 6.93 10.28 17.48
N LYS A 201 8.15 10.27 18.03
CA LYS A 201 9.38 10.85 17.42
C LYS A 201 9.74 10.35 16.02
N SER A 202 9.27 9.17 15.61
CA SER A 202 9.62 8.55 14.33
C SER A 202 8.42 8.23 13.44
N PHE A 203 7.20 8.60 13.86
CA PHE A 203 5.96 8.31 13.13
C PHE A 203 5.36 9.58 12.56
N VAL A 204 4.39 9.42 11.67
CA VAL A 204 3.64 10.53 11.10
C VAL A 204 2.55 10.97 12.07
N TYR A 205 2.60 12.23 12.48
CA TYR A 205 1.58 12.95 13.24
C TYR A 205 1.76 14.46 13.00
N ASN A 206 0.86 15.30 13.53
CA ASN A 206 1.01 16.76 13.43
C ASN A 206 1.98 17.31 14.47
N HIS A 207 2.99 18.07 14.03
CA HIS A 207 3.85 18.88 14.89
C HIS A 207 4.41 20.10 14.13
N ASP A 208 5.15 20.98 14.81
CA ASP A 208 5.59 22.29 14.29
C ASP A 208 6.34 22.25 12.95
N GLU A 209 6.98 21.13 12.62
CA GLU A 209 7.76 20.95 11.39
C GLU A 209 7.07 20.05 10.35
N MET A 210 5.97 19.37 10.72
CA MET A 210 5.29 18.40 9.85
C MET A 210 3.78 18.49 9.97
N GLU A 211 3.14 18.73 8.83
CA GLU A 211 1.71 18.54 8.66
C GLU A 211 1.47 17.15 8.05
N TRP A 212 0.80 16.27 8.80
CA TRP A 212 0.64 14.85 8.45
C TRP A 212 0.09 14.65 7.03
N PHE A 213 -0.99 15.38 6.68
CA PHE A 213 -1.72 15.18 5.43
C PHE A 213 -0.86 15.58 4.23
N LYS A 214 -0.14 16.71 4.34
CA LYS A 214 0.77 17.20 3.30
C LYS A 214 1.95 16.24 3.10
N HIS A 215 2.46 15.66 4.20
CA HIS A 215 3.55 14.70 4.15
C HIS A 215 3.16 13.41 3.41
N ILE A 216 2.01 12.81 3.75
CA ILE A 216 1.57 11.57 3.10
C ILE A 216 1.10 11.77 1.66
N SER A 217 0.41 12.89 1.37
CA SER A 217 -0.13 13.17 0.04
C SER A 217 0.92 13.51 -1.01
N SER A 218 2.09 14.01 -0.58
CA SER A 218 3.25 14.23 -1.45
C SER A 218 4.02 12.94 -1.81
N HIS A 219 3.69 11.81 -1.18
CA HIS A 219 4.33 10.52 -1.43
C HIS A 219 3.29 9.38 -1.57
N PRO A 220 2.43 9.42 -2.60
CA PRO A 220 1.40 8.40 -2.79
C PRO A 220 2.02 7.00 -2.97
N GLY A 221 1.40 5.99 -2.37
CA GLY A 221 1.87 4.60 -2.38
C GLY A 221 3.01 4.28 -1.41
N ARG A 222 3.56 5.29 -0.71
CA ARG A 222 4.52 5.09 0.38
C ARG A 222 3.84 4.55 1.63
N LEU A 223 4.61 3.84 2.44
CA LEU A 223 4.17 3.20 3.68
C LEU A 223 4.64 4.04 4.86
N PHE A 224 3.72 4.38 5.76
CA PHE A 224 3.98 5.27 6.89
C PHE A 224 3.64 4.61 8.21
N ASN A 225 4.46 4.81 9.24
CA ASN A 225 4.12 4.38 10.58
C ASN A 225 3.26 5.44 11.28
N VAL A 226 2.15 5.03 11.90
CA VAL A 226 1.29 5.89 12.71
C VAL A 226 0.82 5.17 13.97
N LYS A 227 0.39 5.94 14.97
CA LYS A 227 -0.09 5.43 16.25
C LYS A 227 -1.47 6.01 16.53
N ILE A 228 -2.43 5.16 16.90
CA ILE A 228 -3.85 5.51 17.10
C ILE A 228 -4.35 4.79 18.34
N LYS A 229 -5.31 5.36 19.07
CA LYS A 229 -5.97 4.67 20.18
C LYS A 229 -7.28 4.02 19.75
N ASP A 230 -7.57 2.86 20.31
CA ASP A 230 -8.90 2.25 20.26
C ASP A 230 -9.85 2.86 21.30
N LEU A 231 -11.08 2.34 21.36
CA LEU A 231 -12.10 2.69 22.35
C LEU A 231 -11.71 2.47 23.80
N GLN A 232 -10.80 1.52 24.05
CA GLN A 232 -10.32 1.15 25.38
C GLN A 232 -9.11 1.99 25.79
N GLU A 233 -8.78 3.04 25.03
CA GLU A 233 -7.59 3.88 25.19
C GLU A 233 -6.27 3.11 25.02
N VAL A 234 -6.33 1.89 24.48
CA VAL A 234 -5.16 1.10 24.14
C VAL A 234 -4.55 1.67 22.87
N SER A 235 -3.22 1.78 22.87
CA SER A 235 -2.53 2.32 21.71
C SER A 235 -2.11 1.22 20.73
N HIS A 236 -2.49 1.43 19.48
CA HIS A 236 -2.19 0.57 18.35
C HIS A 236 -1.19 1.23 17.41
N HIS A 237 -0.30 0.43 16.83
CA HIS A 237 0.63 0.83 15.79
C HIS A 237 0.10 0.35 14.44
N PHE A 238 -0.07 1.28 13.50
CA PHE A 238 -0.52 1.00 12.15
C PHE A 238 0.52 1.35 11.09
N ILE A 239 0.49 0.61 9.99
CA ILE A 239 1.07 1.02 8.72
C ILE A 239 -0.03 1.67 7.86
N LEU A 240 0.14 2.97 7.62
CA LEU A 240 -0.74 3.82 6.83
C LEU A 240 -0.24 3.90 5.39
N THR A 241 -1.17 3.73 4.45
CA THR A 241 -0.96 3.96 3.02
C THR A 241 -1.94 5.00 2.51
N PHE A 242 -1.48 5.84 1.58
CA PHE A 242 -2.28 6.90 0.97
C PHE A 242 -2.27 6.76 -0.56
N GLN A 243 -3.45 6.81 -1.17
CA GLN A 243 -3.60 6.71 -2.61
C GLN A 243 -4.71 7.63 -3.13
N SER A 244 -4.38 8.57 -4.01
CA SER A 244 -5.36 9.44 -4.66
C SER A 244 -6.30 8.64 -5.56
N VAL A 245 -7.57 9.02 -5.61
CA VAL A 245 -8.55 8.40 -6.50
C VAL A 245 -8.38 8.98 -7.91
N PRO A 246 -8.15 8.14 -8.94
CA PRO A 246 -8.06 8.62 -10.32
C PRO A 246 -9.33 9.36 -10.72
N GLU A 247 -9.18 10.45 -11.48
CA GLU A 247 -10.30 11.22 -12.08
C GLU A 247 -11.26 11.90 -11.08
N LYS A 248 -10.94 11.89 -9.77
CA LYS A 248 -11.67 12.64 -8.74
C LYS A 248 -10.72 13.51 -7.92
N GLU A 249 -10.67 14.80 -8.24
CA GLU A 249 -9.87 15.77 -7.51
C GLU A 249 -10.28 15.83 -6.02
N GLY A 250 -9.27 15.91 -5.15
CA GLY A 250 -9.45 15.96 -3.71
C GLY A 250 -9.79 14.62 -3.04
N TYR A 251 -10.12 13.55 -3.78
CA TYR A 251 -10.46 12.26 -3.18
C TYR A 251 -9.23 11.36 -3.02
N ALA A 252 -9.13 10.69 -1.87
CA ALA A 252 -8.06 9.73 -1.59
C ALA A 252 -8.53 8.59 -0.70
N VAL A 253 -7.95 7.40 -0.91
CA VAL A 253 -8.12 6.24 -0.04
C VAL A 253 -6.96 6.17 0.94
N LEU A 254 -7.32 5.99 2.21
CA LEU A 254 -6.39 5.78 3.30
C LEU A 254 -6.64 4.39 3.88
N SER A 255 -5.59 3.58 3.96
CA SER A 255 -5.66 2.22 4.52
C SER A 255 -4.67 2.08 5.66
N LEU A 256 -5.13 1.55 6.80
CA LEU A 256 -4.31 1.30 7.98
C LEU A 256 -4.30 -0.19 8.34
N ASN A 257 -3.13 -0.81 8.26
CA ASN A 257 -2.92 -2.18 8.71
C ASN A 257 -2.40 -2.19 10.14
N ASP A 258 -3.13 -2.83 11.06
CA ASP A 258 -2.68 -2.98 12.45
C ASP A 258 -1.47 -3.91 12.50
N VAL A 259 -0.37 -3.41 13.05
CA VAL A 259 0.89 -4.14 13.26
C VAL A 259 1.27 -4.17 14.74
N THR A 260 0.35 -3.88 15.64
CA THR A 260 0.57 -3.82 17.10
C THR A 260 1.09 -5.14 17.64
N GLU A 261 0.59 -6.27 17.15
CA GLU A 261 1.04 -7.60 17.55
C GLU A 261 2.50 -7.91 17.16
N LEU A 262 3.08 -7.13 16.25
CA LEU A 262 4.50 -7.23 15.90
C LEU A 262 5.40 -6.63 16.99
N GLY A 263 4.84 -5.87 17.95
CA GLY A 263 5.58 -5.32 19.10
C GLY A 263 6.55 -4.19 18.76
N LEU A 264 6.48 -3.64 17.55
CA LEU A 264 7.42 -2.65 16.99
C LEU A 264 7.59 -1.39 17.86
N LEU A 265 6.59 -1.03 18.68
CA LEU A 265 6.62 0.08 19.63
C LEU A 265 7.81 0.01 20.61
N LYS A 266 8.26 -1.20 20.99
CA LYS A 266 9.39 -1.40 21.91
C LYS A 266 10.76 -1.04 21.34
N LEU A 267 10.87 -0.95 20.01
CA LEU A 267 12.08 -0.45 19.34
C LEU A 267 12.23 1.07 19.45
N TYR A 268 11.16 1.75 19.82
CA TYR A 268 11.10 3.20 19.94
C TYR A 268 11.00 3.67 21.39
N ASP A 269 10.85 2.75 22.34
CA ASP A 269 10.78 3.00 23.79
C ASP A 269 11.59 1.93 24.54
N THR A 270 12.82 2.29 24.92
CA THR A 270 13.94 1.40 25.27
C THR A 270 13.90 0.79 26.69
N ASN A 271 12.80 0.90 27.43
CA ASN A 271 12.75 0.54 28.86
C ASN A 271 12.29 -0.90 29.18
N ALA A 272 12.69 -1.96 28.44
CA ALA A 272 12.02 -3.27 28.54
C ALA A 272 12.87 -4.56 28.65
N THR A 273 13.86 -4.63 29.55
CA THR A 273 14.50 -5.85 30.16
C THR A 273 14.94 -7.07 29.29
N GLU A 274 16.26 -7.30 29.31
CA GLU A 274 17.16 -8.07 28.43
C GLU A 274 17.13 -9.62 28.32
N ARG A 275 16.06 -10.35 28.66
CA ARG A 275 16.03 -11.82 28.34
C ARG A 275 14.77 -12.37 27.71
N GLU A 276 13.66 -11.63 27.78
CA GLU A 276 12.51 -11.84 26.87
C GLU A 276 12.69 -11.12 25.51
N GLU A 277 13.70 -10.27 25.39
CA GLU A 277 13.94 -9.36 24.25
C GLU A 277 14.39 -10.10 22.97
N LEU A 278 15.33 -11.04 23.03
CA LEU A 278 15.85 -11.72 21.83
C LEU A 278 14.80 -12.55 21.07
N ALA A 279 13.87 -13.21 21.78
CA ALA A 279 12.80 -14.00 21.17
C ALA A 279 11.64 -13.12 20.63
N LYS A 280 11.43 -11.94 21.24
CA LYS A 280 10.43 -10.96 20.79
C LYS A 280 10.93 -10.17 19.56
N ASP A 281 12.22 -9.85 19.50
CA ASP A 281 12.86 -9.20 18.33
C ASP A 281 12.78 -10.05 17.08
N GLU A 282 12.97 -11.37 17.19
CA GLU A 282 12.88 -12.25 16.03
C GLU A 282 11.44 -12.34 15.47
N LYS A 283 10.44 -12.47 16.35
CA LYS A 283 9.02 -12.48 15.93
C LYS A 283 8.65 -11.16 15.24
N MET A 284 9.15 -10.05 15.76
CA MET A 284 8.98 -8.71 15.20
C MET A 284 9.62 -8.57 13.82
N VAL A 285 10.90 -8.91 13.69
CA VAL A 285 11.62 -8.88 12.40
C VAL A 285 10.94 -9.76 11.38
N ARG A 286 10.51 -10.95 11.80
CA ARG A 286 9.76 -11.86 10.96
C ARG A 286 8.46 -11.22 10.46
N GLY A 287 7.69 -10.57 11.33
CA GLY A 287 6.47 -9.85 10.94
C GLY A 287 6.72 -8.74 9.91
N LEU A 288 7.82 -7.99 10.06
CA LEU A 288 8.23 -6.97 9.08
C LEU A 288 8.60 -7.60 7.72
N LEU A 289 9.34 -8.71 7.73
CA LEU A 289 9.72 -9.44 6.52
C LEU A 289 8.49 -10.07 5.85
N GLU A 290 7.55 -10.61 6.62
CA GLU A 290 6.27 -11.13 6.12
C GLU A 290 5.43 -10.03 5.49
N MET A 291 5.40 -8.84 6.07
CA MET A 291 4.72 -7.68 5.49
C MET A 291 5.37 -7.27 4.17
N ALA A 292 6.69 -7.16 4.12
CA ALA A 292 7.43 -6.85 2.89
C ALA A 292 7.16 -7.90 1.79
N MET A 293 7.07 -9.18 2.16
CA MET A 293 6.69 -10.27 1.26
C MET A 293 5.25 -10.11 0.74
N ARG A 294 4.27 -9.93 1.63
CA ARG A 294 2.84 -9.79 1.26
C ARG A 294 2.57 -8.58 0.37
N SER A 295 3.24 -7.46 0.62
CA SER A 295 3.08 -6.25 -0.18
C SER A 295 3.94 -6.22 -1.45
N GLY A 296 4.83 -7.20 -1.64
CA GLY A 296 5.83 -7.18 -2.73
C GLY A 296 6.79 -5.98 -2.65
N ALA A 297 7.04 -5.45 -1.46
CA ALA A 297 7.87 -4.26 -1.29
C ALA A 297 9.34 -4.59 -1.61
N LYS A 298 9.99 -3.73 -2.39
CA LYS A 298 11.43 -3.82 -2.61
C LYS A 298 12.16 -3.53 -1.30
N ILE A 299 13.10 -4.39 -0.96
CA ILE A 299 14.03 -4.19 0.14
C ILE A 299 15.41 -3.87 -0.44
N LYS A 300 16.16 -2.98 0.20
CA LYS A 300 17.57 -2.74 -0.11
C LYS A 300 18.42 -3.72 0.69
N VAL A 301 19.17 -4.55 -0.03
CA VAL A 301 20.12 -5.51 0.53
C VAL A 301 21.51 -4.89 0.49
N HIS A 302 22.30 -5.03 1.55
CA HIS A 302 23.63 -4.44 1.67
C HIS A 302 24.63 -5.45 2.21
N ASN A 303 25.74 -5.64 1.49
CA ASN A 303 26.93 -6.34 1.97
C ASN A 303 28.10 -5.36 1.97
N LEU A 304 29.09 -5.58 2.84
CA LEU A 304 30.31 -4.79 2.90
C LEU A 304 31.53 -5.61 2.49
N TYR A 305 31.92 -5.55 1.22
CA TYR A 305 33.16 -6.20 0.80
C TYR A 305 34.37 -5.32 1.19
N LYS A 306 35.08 -5.66 2.27
CA LYS A 306 36.24 -4.87 2.76
C LYS A 306 35.94 -3.36 2.91
N GLY A 307 34.74 -3.06 3.39
CA GLY A 307 34.19 -1.70 3.54
C GLY A 307 33.51 -1.12 2.30
N LEU A 308 33.65 -1.72 1.12
CA LEU A 308 32.91 -1.35 -0.07
C LEU A 308 31.45 -1.80 0.06
N SER A 309 30.53 -0.84 0.07
CA SER A 309 29.09 -1.14 0.11
C SER A 309 28.61 -1.67 -1.24
N ILE A 310 28.13 -2.91 -1.24
CA ILE A 310 27.45 -3.54 -2.37
C ILE A 310 25.97 -3.56 -2.02
N SER A 311 25.19 -2.77 -2.75
CA SER A 311 23.76 -2.61 -2.48
C SER A 311 22.92 -2.77 -3.73
N ASN A 312 21.98 -3.69 -3.65
CA ASN A 312 21.00 -3.96 -4.69
C ASN A 312 19.60 -4.11 -4.07
N ASP A 313 18.59 -3.94 -4.91
CA ASP A 313 17.22 -4.25 -4.51
C ASP A 313 17.05 -5.77 -4.42
N GLY A 314 16.25 -6.22 -3.47
CA GLY A 314 15.83 -7.60 -3.31
C GLY A 314 14.35 -7.68 -2.95
N LEU A 315 13.85 -8.91 -2.94
CA LEU A 315 12.46 -9.23 -2.61
C LEU A 315 12.43 -10.42 -1.65
N VAL A 316 11.68 -10.29 -0.57
CA VAL A 316 11.38 -11.44 0.30
C VAL A 316 10.35 -12.30 -0.43
N VAL A 317 10.68 -13.56 -0.69
CA VAL A 317 9.81 -14.47 -1.49
C VAL A 317 9.21 -15.61 -0.69
N SER A 318 9.88 -16.05 0.38
CA SER A 318 9.32 -17.04 1.30
C SER A 318 9.88 -16.88 2.71
N ILE A 319 9.08 -17.28 3.69
CA ILE A 319 9.45 -17.33 5.10
C ILE A 319 8.90 -18.64 5.66
N GLU A 320 9.79 -19.53 6.10
CA GLU A 320 9.45 -20.85 6.64
C GLU A 320 10.09 -21.03 8.01
N LYS A 321 9.26 -21.07 9.06
CA LYS A 321 9.70 -21.13 10.46
C LYS A 321 10.64 -19.95 10.83
N ARG A 322 11.95 -20.18 10.79
CA ARG A 322 13.02 -19.18 11.04
C ARG A 322 13.79 -18.84 9.76
N SER A 323 13.64 -19.62 8.69
CA SER A 323 14.39 -19.43 7.46
C SER A 323 13.66 -18.44 6.55
N VAL A 324 14.41 -17.51 5.97
CA VAL A 324 13.89 -16.47 5.06
C VAL A 324 14.61 -16.61 3.73
N THR A 325 13.84 -16.58 2.64
CA THR A 325 14.37 -16.55 1.28
C THR A 325 14.20 -15.17 0.68
N VAL A 326 15.32 -14.60 0.24
CA VAL A 326 15.33 -13.32 -0.48
C VAL A 326 15.85 -13.56 -1.90
N LYS A 327 15.14 -13.02 -2.89
CA LYS A 327 15.68 -12.87 -4.25
C LYS A 327 16.50 -11.61 -4.35
N ALA A 328 17.69 -11.72 -4.91
CA ALA A 328 18.60 -10.61 -5.13
C ALA A 328 19.46 -10.86 -6.38
N PRO A 329 19.93 -9.80 -7.08
CA PRO A 329 20.75 -9.96 -8.26
C PRO A 329 22.01 -10.81 -8.00
N TYR A 330 22.47 -11.52 -9.02
CA TYR A 330 23.69 -12.36 -8.97
C TYR A 330 24.89 -11.69 -8.28
N VAL A 331 25.11 -10.39 -8.54
CA VAL A 331 26.20 -9.60 -7.92
C VAL A 331 26.06 -9.53 -6.39
N GLN A 332 24.83 -9.34 -5.89
CA GLN A 332 24.55 -9.31 -4.45
C GLN A 332 24.76 -10.68 -3.83
N LEU A 333 24.33 -11.75 -4.50
CA LEU A 333 24.52 -13.13 -4.04
C LEU A 333 26.01 -13.50 -3.96
N LYS A 334 26.82 -13.05 -4.93
CA LYS A 334 28.28 -13.16 -4.85
C LYS A 334 28.82 -12.38 -3.65
N ALA A 335 28.32 -11.19 -3.35
CA ALA A 335 28.74 -10.45 -2.16
C ALA A 335 28.43 -11.23 -0.86
N MET A 336 27.26 -11.84 -0.79
CA MET A 336 26.83 -12.71 0.33
C MET A 336 27.66 -13.98 0.46
N GLN A 337 28.16 -14.53 -0.65
CA GLN A 337 29.05 -15.70 -0.63
C GLN A 337 30.38 -15.39 0.09
N HIS A 338 30.84 -14.14 0.05
CA HIS A 338 32.08 -13.71 0.70
C HIS A 338 31.87 -13.08 2.08
N GLU A 339 30.67 -12.61 2.39
CA GLU A 339 30.29 -12.02 3.67
C GLU A 339 28.98 -12.63 4.15
N ASP A 340 29.07 -13.47 5.20
CA ASP A 340 27.91 -14.13 5.80
C ASP A 340 26.93 -13.11 6.42
N ILE A 341 27.43 -11.92 6.81
CA ILE A 341 26.62 -10.84 7.38
C ILE A 341 26.21 -9.86 6.29
N PHE A 342 24.92 -9.55 6.25
CA PHE A 342 24.33 -8.53 5.39
C PHE A 342 23.24 -7.75 6.10
N TYR A 343 22.82 -6.63 5.51
CA TYR A 343 21.83 -5.74 6.09
C TYR A 343 20.67 -5.52 5.12
N LEU A 344 19.45 -5.58 5.64
CA LEU A 344 18.23 -5.28 4.92
C LEU A 344 17.67 -3.94 5.40
N THR A 345 17.30 -3.08 4.46
CA THR A 345 16.68 -1.78 4.75
C THR A 345 15.47 -1.59 3.85
N SER A 346 14.43 -0.94 4.37
CA SER A 346 13.20 -0.63 3.62
C SER A 346 12.51 0.51 4.32
N GLU A 347 11.62 1.21 3.62
CA GLU A 347 10.72 2.18 4.24
C GLU A 347 9.78 1.53 5.27
N LEU A 348 9.55 0.21 5.12
CA LEU A 348 8.83 -0.60 6.08
C LEU A 348 9.57 -0.85 7.38
N PHE A 349 10.90 -0.78 7.35
CA PHE A 349 11.71 -1.20 8.48
C PHE A 349 12.05 0.01 9.34
N PRO A 350 11.79 -0.07 10.67
CA PRO A 350 12.07 1.02 11.60
C PRO A 350 13.58 1.33 11.68
N MET A 351 14.39 0.30 11.46
CA MET A 351 15.85 0.34 11.39
C MET A 351 16.36 -0.78 10.48
N ALA A 352 17.67 -0.85 10.27
CA ALA A 352 18.24 -1.92 9.46
C ALA A 352 18.05 -3.27 10.17
N ILE A 353 17.77 -4.31 9.41
CA ILE A 353 17.80 -5.70 9.86
C ILE A 353 19.17 -6.25 9.49
N MET A 354 19.99 -6.62 10.48
CA MET A 354 21.19 -7.41 10.26
C MET A 354 20.78 -8.87 10.11
N ALA A 355 21.26 -9.54 9.08
CA ALA A 355 21.00 -10.94 8.82
C ALA A 355 22.32 -11.71 8.63
N ASP A 356 22.34 -12.96 9.09
CA ASP A 356 23.46 -13.89 8.96
C ASP A 356 22.98 -15.35 8.93
N GLY A 357 23.92 -16.30 8.95
CA GLY A 357 23.59 -17.72 8.97
C GLY A 357 23.04 -18.18 7.63
N ILE A 358 23.70 -17.79 6.54
CA ILE A 358 23.34 -18.19 5.19
C ILE A 358 23.43 -19.72 5.09
N LYS A 359 22.32 -20.36 4.70
CA LYS A 359 22.23 -21.82 4.52
C LYS A 359 22.45 -22.24 3.09
N ARG A 360 21.93 -21.45 2.15
CA ARG A 360 22.03 -21.75 0.72
C ARG A 360 21.98 -20.47 -0.09
N ILE A 361 22.86 -20.38 -1.09
CA ILE A 361 22.78 -19.39 -2.17
C ILE A 361 22.51 -20.16 -3.45
N ASP A 362 21.43 -19.82 -4.14
CA ASP A 362 21.04 -20.37 -5.43
C ASP A 362 21.24 -19.30 -6.49
N PHE A 363 22.30 -19.45 -7.29
CA PHE A 363 22.65 -18.49 -8.34
C PHE A 363 21.73 -18.59 -9.56
N ASP A 364 21.09 -19.73 -9.80
CA ASP A 364 20.21 -19.95 -10.94
C ASP A 364 18.83 -19.33 -10.67
N ASP A 365 18.26 -19.54 -9.47
CA ASP A 365 17.01 -18.92 -9.03
C ASP A 365 17.18 -17.47 -8.54
N GLN A 366 18.45 -17.04 -8.39
CA GLN A 366 18.86 -15.76 -7.82
C GLN A 366 18.28 -15.54 -6.42
N SER A 367 18.42 -16.53 -5.56
CA SER A 367 17.89 -16.52 -4.19
C SER A 367 18.92 -16.89 -3.13
N VAL A 368 18.72 -16.38 -1.92
CA VAL A 368 19.49 -16.71 -0.72
C VAL A 368 18.56 -17.12 0.40
N LEU A 369 18.89 -18.20 1.09
CA LEU A 369 18.23 -18.70 2.30
C LEU A 369 19.13 -18.43 3.51
N PHE A 370 18.60 -17.78 4.54
CA PHE A 370 19.28 -17.48 5.79
C PHE A 370 18.35 -17.66 6.99
N GLU A 371 18.89 -17.80 8.20
CA GLU A 371 18.11 -18.19 9.38
C GLU A 371 18.19 -17.24 10.56
N HIS A 372 19.18 -16.34 10.59
CA HIS A 372 19.31 -15.41 11.70
C HIS A 372 19.14 -13.99 11.22
N TYR A 373 18.36 -13.23 11.97
CA TYR A 373 18.12 -11.83 11.71
C TYR A 373 17.72 -11.11 12.98
N ARG A 374 18.15 -9.86 13.10
CA ARG A 374 17.80 -8.97 14.21
C ARG A 374 17.84 -7.53 13.76
N LEU A 375 17.10 -6.67 14.46
CA LEU A 375 17.21 -5.24 14.24
C LEU A 375 18.51 -4.71 14.84
N VAL A 376 19.08 -3.69 14.18
CA VAL A 376 20.28 -3.02 14.65
C VAL A 376 20.12 -1.51 14.59
N GLU A 377 20.40 -0.85 15.70
CA GLU A 377 20.34 0.61 15.80
C GLU A 377 21.44 1.29 14.94
N THR A 378 22.62 0.68 14.95
CA THR A 378 23.77 1.12 14.15
C THR A 378 23.99 0.17 12.98
N SER A 379 24.03 0.73 11.78
CA SER A 379 24.34 -0.01 10.55
C SER A 379 25.36 0.77 9.73
N PRO A 380 26.26 0.08 9.01
CA PRO A 380 27.13 0.72 8.02
C PRO A 380 26.40 1.55 6.97
N THR A 381 25.13 1.24 6.71
CA THR A 381 24.27 1.97 5.75
C THR A 381 23.90 3.39 6.22
N ARG A 382 24.09 3.72 7.51
CA ARG A 382 23.83 5.05 8.09
C ARG A 382 25.07 5.93 8.20
N ARG A 383 26.21 5.52 7.63
CA ARG A 383 27.47 6.28 7.75
C ARG A 383 27.48 7.49 6.80
N ASP A 384 27.85 8.67 7.33
CA ASP A 384 28.02 9.90 6.53
C ASP A 384 29.17 9.82 5.51
N THR A 385 30.16 8.96 5.77
CA THR A 385 31.38 8.86 4.95
C THR A 385 31.70 7.41 4.65
N ILE A 386 32.14 7.16 3.42
CA ILE A 386 32.66 5.87 2.98
C ILE A 386 33.85 5.47 3.85
N ARG A 387 33.87 4.20 4.26
CA ARG A 387 35.00 3.57 4.94
C ARG A 387 35.54 2.44 4.09
N VAL A 388 36.86 2.29 4.02
CA VAL A 388 37.50 1.17 3.31
C VAL A 388 38.49 0.47 4.22
N THR A 389 38.63 -0.84 4.04
CA THR A 389 39.76 -1.58 4.61
C THR A 389 41.04 -1.14 3.88
N PRO A 390 42.08 -0.74 4.62
CA PRO A 390 43.31 -0.25 4.04
C PRO A 390 44.08 -1.35 3.29
N ASP A 391 45.11 -0.92 2.56
CA ASP A 391 46.20 -1.73 2.03
C ASP A 391 47.52 -1.33 2.71
N GLU A 392 48.63 -1.95 2.32
CA GLU A 392 49.97 -1.64 2.85
C GLU A 392 50.46 -0.21 2.57
N ASN A 393 49.74 0.57 1.75
CA ASN A 393 50.12 1.93 1.38
C ASN A 393 49.74 2.97 2.45
N ILE A 394 48.96 2.62 3.47
CA ILE A 394 48.64 3.52 4.58
C ILE A 394 49.14 2.95 5.89
N ARG A 395 49.80 3.80 6.69
CA ARG A 395 50.27 3.49 8.03
C ARG A 395 49.87 4.61 8.98
N VAL A 396 49.72 4.28 10.25
CA VAL A 396 49.38 5.26 11.29
C VAL A 396 50.31 5.11 12.47
N THR A 397 50.72 6.25 13.02
CA THR A 397 51.34 6.33 14.34
C THR A 397 50.43 7.12 15.25
N VAL A 398 50.23 6.61 16.47
CA VAL A 398 49.40 7.25 17.48
C VAL A 398 50.31 7.84 18.55
N LEU A 399 50.13 9.12 18.85
CA LEU A 399 50.80 9.81 19.93
C LEU A 399 49.77 10.19 21.01
N TYR A 400 50.00 9.71 22.22
CA TYR A 400 49.20 9.99 23.40
C TYR A 400 50.07 10.69 24.43
N GLU A 401 49.62 11.85 24.95
CA GLU A 401 50.39 12.68 25.90
C GLU A 401 51.82 13.00 25.41
N GLY A 402 51.98 13.22 24.10
CA GLY A 402 53.27 13.51 23.46
C GLY A 402 54.20 12.31 23.32
N ARG A 403 53.78 11.10 23.73
CA ARG A 403 54.54 9.86 23.58
C ARG A 403 53.99 9.02 22.45
N LYS A 404 54.90 8.53 21.60
CA LYS A 404 54.56 7.58 20.55
C LYS A 404 54.12 6.26 21.18
N PHE A 405 53.04 5.69 20.66
CA PHE A 405 52.65 4.32 20.97
C PHE A 405 53.61 3.35 20.27
N ASP A 406 54.36 2.58 21.05
CA ASP A 406 55.46 1.72 20.57
C ASP A 406 55.01 0.26 20.50
N ALA A 407 54.11 -0.02 19.56
CA ALA A 407 53.69 -1.37 19.19
C ALA A 407 53.13 -1.39 17.77
N ASP A 408 53.00 -2.58 17.21
CA ASP A 408 52.42 -2.78 15.88
C ASP A 408 50.92 -2.49 15.92
N LEU A 409 50.53 -1.41 15.23
CA LEU A 409 49.14 -1.00 15.07
C LEU A 409 48.64 -1.44 13.70
N GLU A 410 47.47 -2.08 13.68
CA GLU A 410 46.79 -2.46 12.44
C GLU A 410 45.60 -1.54 12.21
N ILE A 411 45.51 -0.94 11.03
CA ILE A 411 44.36 -0.14 10.65
C ILE A 411 43.27 -1.09 10.13
N LEU A 412 42.13 -1.13 10.81
CA LEU A 412 41.00 -1.99 10.43
C LEU A 412 40.13 -1.33 9.36
N ASP A 413 39.89 -0.02 9.47
CA ASP A 413 39.23 0.78 8.44
C ASP A 413 39.60 2.27 8.54
N VAL A 414 39.48 2.97 7.41
CA VAL A 414 39.73 4.41 7.30
C VAL A 414 38.61 5.12 6.52
N SER A 415 38.26 6.33 6.97
CA SER A 415 37.27 7.22 6.38
C SER A 415 37.77 8.67 6.36
N LEU A 416 37.00 9.56 5.74
CA LEU A 416 37.28 11.00 5.74
C LEU A 416 37.23 11.64 7.15
N ARG A 417 36.50 11.03 8.09
CA ARG A 417 36.22 11.58 9.43
C ARG A 417 36.71 10.69 10.58
N GLY A 418 37.26 9.52 10.30
CA GLY A 418 37.71 8.63 11.35
C GLY A 418 38.52 7.46 10.85
N ILE A 419 39.19 6.80 11.78
CA ILE A 419 40.01 5.61 11.55
C ILE A 419 39.79 4.65 12.70
N ARG A 420 39.68 3.36 12.41
CA ARG A 420 39.62 2.31 13.43
C ARG A 420 40.93 1.53 13.42
N ILE A 421 41.54 1.41 14.58
CA ILE A 421 42.88 0.84 14.74
C ILE A 421 42.83 -0.24 15.81
N GLN A 422 43.46 -1.37 15.55
CA GLN A 422 43.68 -2.43 16.52
C GLN A 422 44.95 -2.16 17.32
N PHE A 423 44.82 -2.27 18.64
CA PHE A 423 45.89 -2.13 19.62
C PHE A 423 46.11 -3.46 20.34
N PRO A 424 47.36 -3.93 20.51
CA PRO A 424 47.63 -5.11 21.34
C PRO A 424 47.40 -4.84 22.83
N SER A 425 47.58 -3.59 23.28
CA SER A 425 47.29 -3.11 24.64
C SER A 425 47.02 -1.61 24.62
N LEU A 426 46.40 -1.05 25.66
CA LEU A 426 46.16 0.39 25.77
C LEU A 426 47.10 1.02 26.80
N PRO A 427 47.55 2.28 26.60
CA PRO A 427 48.29 3.02 27.62
C PRO A 427 47.48 3.20 28.90
N ALA A 428 48.17 3.34 30.03
CA ALA A 428 47.53 3.70 31.29
C ALA A 428 46.77 5.03 31.15
N GLY A 429 45.51 5.05 31.60
CA GLY A 429 44.65 6.23 31.53
C GLY A 429 44.01 6.49 30.16
N PHE A 430 44.29 5.69 29.13
CA PHE A 430 43.69 5.86 27.80
C PHE A 430 42.19 5.57 27.83
N ALA A 431 41.36 6.58 27.55
CA ALA A 431 39.92 6.49 27.69
C ALA A 431 39.15 7.16 26.54
N ILE A 432 37.85 6.85 26.45
CA ILE A 432 36.92 7.53 25.54
C ILE A 432 36.93 9.04 25.85
N LYS A 433 36.79 9.88 24.80
CA LYS A 433 36.95 11.34 24.79
C LYS A 433 38.38 11.88 24.93
N HIS A 434 39.39 11.02 25.11
CA HIS A 434 40.77 11.49 25.10
C HIS A 434 41.18 11.98 23.72
N LEU A 435 42.01 13.02 23.70
CA LEU A 435 42.59 13.57 22.48
C LEU A 435 43.96 12.95 22.24
N VAL A 436 44.19 12.49 21.03
CA VAL A 436 45.46 11.96 20.54
C VAL A 436 45.90 12.71 19.31
N VAL A 437 47.18 12.58 18.97
CA VAL A 437 47.69 13.00 17.66
C VAL A 437 47.89 11.76 16.80
N LEU A 438 47.31 11.77 15.61
CA LEU A 438 47.49 10.73 14.60
C LEU A 438 48.44 11.26 13.53
N ASP A 439 49.52 10.52 13.31
CA ASP A 439 50.42 10.68 12.17
C ASP A 439 50.08 9.62 11.13
N ILE A 440 49.24 9.99 10.16
CA ILE A 440 48.80 9.12 9.07
C ILE A 440 49.75 9.31 7.89
N VAL A 441 50.41 8.24 7.46
CA VAL A 441 51.34 8.23 6.34
C VAL A 441 50.74 7.44 5.19
N ILE A 442 50.52 8.08 4.06
CA ILE A 442 49.96 7.49 2.84
C ILE A 442 51.02 7.49 1.75
N MET A 443 51.31 6.32 1.17
CA MET A 443 52.16 6.16 0.00
C MET A 443 51.35 6.43 -1.27
N ILE A 444 51.61 7.56 -1.93
CA ILE A 444 51.01 7.89 -3.23
C ILE A 444 52.12 7.80 -4.29
N GLY A 445 52.24 6.65 -4.93
CA GLY A 445 53.37 6.35 -5.81
C GLY A 445 54.65 6.18 -4.99
N VAL A 446 55.68 6.98 -5.25
CA VAL A 446 56.99 6.86 -4.57
C VAL A 446 57.12 7.84 -3.39
N ARG A 447 56.22 8.83 -3.25
CA ARG A 447 56.34 9.88 -2.22
C ARG A 447 55.37 9.61 -1.06
N PRO A 448 55.85 9.59 0.20
CA PRO A 448 54.98 9.54 1.37
C PRO A 448 54.31 10.90 1.58
N VAL A 449 53.01 10.87 1.81
CA VAL A 449 52.21 12.01 2.23
C VAL A 449 51.90 11.83 3.70
N ILE A 450 52.26 12.82 4.52
CA ILE A 450 52.06 12.79 5.97
C ILE A 450 50.89 13.71 6.32
N ILE A 451 49.95 13.19 7.09
CA ILE A 451 48.80 13.91 7.61
C ILE A 451 48.87 13.80 9.13
N ASN A 452 49.29 14.90 9.76
CA ASN A 452 49.24 15.06 11.20
C ASN A 452 47.87 15.67 11.57
N THR A 453 47.11 15.01 12.45
CA THR A 453 45.80 15.50 12.89
C THR A 453 45.53 15.13 14.33
N GLN A 454 44.83 16.01 15.05
CA GLN A 454 44.30 15.68 16.37
C GLN A 454 43.01 14.87 16.20
N ALA A 455 42.88 13.78 16.95
CA ALA A 455 41.72 12.90 16.92
C ALA A 455 41.20 12.63 18.33
N GLU A 456 39.90 12.43 18.45
CA GLU A 456 39.24 12.04 19.69
C GLU A 456 38.95 10.53 19.68
N VAL A 457 39.18 9.87 20.83
CA VAL A 457 38.78 8.48 21.05
C VAL A 457 37.27 8.40 21.19
N LEU A 458 36.57 7.95 20.15
CA LEU A 458 35.11 7.82 20.16
C LEU A 458 34.65 6.56 20.91
N ARG A 459 35.33 5.44 20.67
CA ARG A 459 34.93 4.13 21.21
C ARG A 459 36.14 3.23 21.38
N ILE A 460 36.12 2.40 22.41
CA ILE A 460 37.06 1.31 22.65
C ILE A 460 36.24 0.02 22.71
N ILE A 461 36.66 -1.00 21.96
CA ILE A 461 36.05 -2.33 21.95
C ILE A 461 37.12 -3.31 22.42
N GLU A 462 36.87 -4.00 23.52
CA GLU A 462 37.77 -5.03 24.05
C GLU A 462 37.50 -6.36 23.35
N GLY A 463 38.53 -6.89 22.68
CA GLY A 463 38.55 -8.23 22.12
C GLY A 463 39.34 -9.19 23.01
N ASN A 464 39.42 -10.47 22.63
CA ASN A 464 40.08 -11.49 23.46
C ASN A 464 41.56 -11.22 23.76
N ARG A 465 42.28 -10.51 22.88
CA ARG A 465 43.74 -10.22 22.99
C ARG A 465 44.17 -8.89 22.39
N HIS A 466 43.21 -8.01 22.11
CA HIS A 466 43.45 -6.71 21.48
C HIS A 466 42.30 -5.77 21.81
N PHE A 467 42.50 -4.49 21.53
CA PHE A 467 41.50 -3.45 21.63
C PHE A 467 41.30 -2.83 20.25
N GLU A 468 40.05 -2.71 19.81
CA GLU A 468 39.76 -1.86 18.64
C GLU A 468 39.39 -0.47 19.13
N VAL A 469 40.14 0.53 18.68
CA VAL A 469 39.91 1.92 19.03
C VAL A 469 39.43 2.68 17.81
N VAL A 470 38.27 3.32 17.95
CA VAL A 470 37.70 4.18 16.91
C VAL A 470 38.07 5.62 17.23
N PHE A 471 38.81 6.24 16.32
CA PHE A 471 39.14 7.65 16.39
C PHE A 471 38.28 8.45 15.41
N VAL A 472 37.89 9.65 15.82
CA VAL A 472 37.24 10.65 14.97
C VAL A 472 38.10 11.91 14.91
N PHE A 473 38.18 12.51 13.73
CA PHE A 473 39.05 13.67 13.49
C PHE A 473 38.44 14.61 12.45
N SER A 474 38.96 15.84 12.45
CA SER A 474 38.69 16.85 11.43
C SER A 474 39.98 17.19 10.70
N LEU A 475 40.01 16.88 9.40
CA LEU A 475 41.19 17.10 8.56
C LEU A 475 41.20 18.51 7.95
N SER A 476 42.39 19.07 7.76
CA SER A 476 42.60 20.26 6.93
C SER A 476 42.22 20.00 5.47
N SER A 477 41.98 21.04 4.67
CA SER A 477 41.58 20.90 3.25
C SER A 477 42.57 20.02 2.45
N GLN A 478 43.87 20.15 2.71
CA GLN A 478 44.88 19.32 2.06
C GLN A 478 44.84 17.87 2.56
N GLY A 479 44.68 17.66 3.88
CA GLY A 479 44.53 16.32 4.47
C GLY A 479 43.30 15.59 3.95
N GLN A 480 42.17 16.29 3.84
CA GLN A 480 40.94 15.76 3.25
C GLN A 480 41.18 15.31 1.81
N LYS A 481 41.79 16.16 0.98
CA LYS A 481 42.11 15.82 -0.42
C LYS A 481 42.95 14.54 -0.51
N ASN A 482 43.99 14.43 0.31
CA ASN A 482 44.90 13.27 0.30
C ASN A 482 44.19 11.97 0.72
N ILE A 483 43.34 12.03 1.76
CA ILE A 483 42.54 10.87 2.21
C ILE A 483 41.48 10.50 1.17
N ILE A 484 40.82 11.47 0.54
CA ILE A 484 39.86 11.23 -0.55
C ILE A 484 40.55 10.51 -1.72
N ASP A 485 41.71 11.01 -2.16
CA ASP A 485 42.48 10.42 -3.26
C ASP A 485 42.90 8.98 -2.94
N TYR A 486 43.30 8.71 -1.70
CA TYR A 486 43.61 7.36 -1.23
C TYR A 486 42.39 6.44 -1.23
N ILE A 487 41.29 6.86 -0.58
CA ILE A 487 40.05 6.09 -0.49
C ILE A 487 39.53 5.77 -1.90
N ALA A 488 39.51 6.75 -2.81
CA ALA A 488 39.04 6.56 -4.18
C ALA A 488 39.88 5.51 -4.94
N LYS A 489 41.21 5.57 -4.84
CA LYS A 489 42.10 4.56 -5.44
C LYS A 489 41.88 3.18 -4.84
N ARG A 490 41.79 3.10 -3.51
CA ARG A 490 41.54 1.84 -2.81
C ARG A 490 40.19 1.24 -3.20
N GLN A 491 39.15 2.05 -3.31
CA GLN A 491 37.84 1.61 -3.80
C GLN A 491 37.93 1.04 -5.22
N MET A 492 38.64 1.68 -6.14
CA MET A 492 38.80 1.14 -7.50
C MET A 492 39.49 -0.23 -7.52
N VAL A 493 40.50 -0.43 -6.66
CA VAL A 493 41.17 -1.72 -6.52
C VAL A 493 40.20 -2.77 -5.97
N LEU A 494 39.48 -2.45 -4.89
CA LEU A 494 38.49 -3.35 -4.28
C LEU A 494 37.33 -3.68 -5.24
N ILE A 495 36.89 -2.73 -6.06
CA ILE A 495 35.88 -2.96 -7.10
C ILE A 495 36.40 -3.95 -8.15
N ARG A 496 37.65 -3.81 -8.59
CA ARG A 496 38.26 -4.73 -9.57
C ARG A 496 38.44 -6.12 -8.99
N GLU A 497 38.90 -6.20 -7.74
CA GLU A 497 39.03 -7.44 -6.97
C GLU A 497 37.69 -8.17 -6.88
N PHE A 498 36.65 -7.46 -6.43
CA PHE A 498 35.30 -8.01 -6.32
C PHE A 498 34.71 -8.42 -7.68
N LYS A 499 34.94 -7.63 -8.74
CA LYS A 499 34.53 -8.00 -10.10
C LYS A 499 35.25 -9.26 -10.59
N GLY A 500 36.53 -9.45 -10.26
CA GLY A 500 37.26 -10.68 -10.60
C GLY A 500 36.61 -11.92 -9.99
N ILE A 501 36.28 -11.83 -8.71
CA ILE A 501 35.58 -12.86 -7.93
C ILE A 501 34.19 -13.19 -8.52
N GLN A 502 33.47 -12.20 -9.05
CA GLN A 502 32.17 -12.40 -9.68
C GLN A 502 32.20 -13.41 -10.85
N TYR A 503 33.34 -13.50 -11.55
CA TYR A 503 33.52 -14.35 -12.74
C TYR A 503 34.22 -15.69 -12.45
N GLU A 504 34.63 -15.95 -11.21
CA GLU A 504 35.13 -17.28 -10.81
C GLU A 504 33.95 -18.26 -10.69
N LYS A 505 34.05 -19.36 -11.44
CA LYS A 505 33.02 -20.41 -11.58
C LYS A 505 32.88 -21.25 -10.33
#